data_AF-A0A4W5JBG4-F1
#
_entry.id   AF-A0A4W5JBG4-F1
#
_cell.length_a   1.000
_cell.length_b   1.000
_cell.length_c   1.000
_cell.angle_alpha   90.00
_cell.angle_beta   90.00
_cell.angle_gamma   90.00
#
_symmetry.space_group_name_H-M   'P 1'
#
loop_
_entity.id
_entity.type
_entity.pdbx_description
1 polymer ?
#
loop_
_entity_poly.entity_id
_entity_poly.type
_entity_poly.pdbx_seq_one_letter_code
_entity_poly.pdbx_strand_id
1 'polypeptide(L)'
;MTGGDQVMNPCFTVVFLQINMFMEGFHDALLLYAMALHEAIRNGLTKKDGAEITYRMWNRTFEGIAGQVSMDINGDRYGDFSVMSMTNTEAGTYETVCNYYGVKESFQMLPGFKPDHFTLRGLHRVSHADLPDKS
;
A
#
# COMPACT_ATOMS: atom_id res chain seq x y z
N MET A 1 -36.80 -26.23 4.29
CA MET A 1 -35.40 -26.21 3.82
C MET A 1 -35.03 -24.74 3.65
N THR A 2 -34.68 -24.08 4.75
CA THR A 2 -34.26 -22.68 4.74
C THR A 2 -32.77 -22.65 4.41
N GLY A 3 -32.44 -22.23 3.19
CA GLY A 3 -31.07 -21.99 2.77
C GLY A 3 -30.44 -20.99 3.72
N GLY A 4 -29.43 -21.43 4.46
CA GLY A 4 -28.60 -20.52 5.22
C GLY A 4 -27.81 -19.70 4.22
N ASP A 5 -28.01 -18.38 4.25
CA ASP A 5 -27.13 -17.43 3.57
C ASP A 5 -25.71 -17.69 4.09
N GLN A 6 -24.92 -18.40 3.27
CA GLN A 6 -23.49 -18.52 3.48
C GLN A 6 -22.93 -17.11 3.29
N VAL A 7 -22.74 -16.40 4.40
CA VAL A 7 -21.99 -15.14 4.41
C VAL A 7 -20.56 -15.50 4.00
N MET A 8 -20.29 -15.42 2.69
CA MET A 8 -18.95 -15.57 2.15
C MET A 8 -18.08 -14.50 2.80
N ASN A 9 -17.02 -14.94 3.47
CA ASN A 9 -16.05 -14.02 4.05
C ASN A 9 -15.51 -13.13 2.93
N PRO A 10 -15.53 -11.80 3.08
CA PRO A 10 -15.07 -10.91 2.05
C PRO A 10 -13.57 -11.14 1.83
N CYS A 11 -13.22 -11.52 0.59
CA CYS A 11 -11.84 -11.72 0.19
C CYS A 11 -11.27 -10.38 -0.27
N PHE A 12 -10.12 -10.01 0.30
CA PHE A 12 -9.42 -8.78 -0.02
C PHE A 12 -7.99 -9.07 -0.39
N THR A 13 -7.44 -8.24 -1.27
CA THR A 13 -6.03 -8.31 -1.63
C THR A 13 -5.47 -6.90 -1.64
N VAL A 14 -4.36 -6.70 -0.93
CA VAL A 14 -3.57 -5.48 -1.05
C VAL A 14 -2.68 -5.65 -2.27
N VAL A 15 -2.83 -4.76 -3.25
CA VAL A 15 -2.04 -4.77 -4.47
C VAL A 15 -1.09 -3.59 -4.48
N PHE A 16 0.14 -3.91 -4.87
CA PHE A 16 1.10 -2.98 -5.44
C PHE A 16 0.85 -3.00 -6.96
N LEU A 17 1.18 -1.93 -7.67
CA LEU A 17 0.86 -1.77 -9.10
C LEU A 17 1.30 -2.99 -9.97
N GLN A 18 0.72 -3.11 -11.16
CA GLN A 18 0.65 -4.31 -12.01
C GLN A 18 2.00 -4.95 -12.45
N ILE A 19 3.15 -4.31 -12.21
CA ILE A 19 4.49 -4.86 -12.48
C ILE A 19 5.20 -5.16 -11.15
N ASN A 20 6.10 -6.14 -11.15
CA ASN A 20 6.84 -6.53 -9.96
C ASN A 20 7.56 -5.32 -9.32
N MET A 21 7.16 -4.98 -8.08
CA MET A 21 7.71 -3.90 -7.25
C MET A 21 9.24 -3.87 -7.25
N PHE A 22 9.90 -5.04 -7.28
CA PHE A 22 11.36 -5.10 -7.30
C PHE A 22 11.96 -4.55 -8.59
N MET A 23 11.38 -4.85 -9.75
CA MET A 23 11.90 -4.37 -11.04
C MET A 23 11.70 -2.86 -11.18
N GLU A 24 10.53 -2.36 -10.80
CA GLU A 24 10.24 -0.92 -10.76
C GLU A 24 11.19 -0.22 -9.77
N GLY A 25 11.36 -0.79 -8.57
CA GLY A 25 12.24 -0.24 -7.55
C GLY A 25 13.69 -0.12 -8.01
N PHE A 26 14.24 -1.12 -8.70
CA PHE A 26 15.59 -1.04 -9.25
C PHE A 26 15.73 0.00 -10.36
N HIS A 27 14.74 0.08 -11.26
CA HIS A 27 14.70 1.12 -12.30
C HIS A 27 14.72 2.52 -11.68
N ASP A 28 13.82 2.76 -10.72
CA ASP A 28 13.66 4.06 -10.07
C ASP A 28 14.88 4.41 -9.20
N ALA A 29 15.55 3.42 -8.60
CA ALA A 29 16.77 3.62 -7.83
C ALA A 29 17.94 4.12 -8.72
N LEU A 30 18.08 3.57 -9.93
CA LEU A 30 19.10 4.04 -10.88
C LEU A 30 18.81 5.45 -11.37
N LEU A 31 17.53 5.76 -11.63
CA LEU A 31 17.11 7.11 -12.01
C LEU A 31 17.40 8.12 -10.90
N LEU A 32 17.03 7.79 -9.66
CA LEU A 32 17.31 8.60 -8.46
C LEU A 32 18.81 8.83 -8.26
N TYR A 33 19.62 7.77 -8.39
CA TYR A 33 21.07 7.88 -8.30
C TYR A 33 21.65 8.78 -9.40
N ALA A 34 21.18 8.67 -10.64
CA ALA A 34 21.64 9.50 -11.74
C ALA A 34 21.34 10.99 -11.50
N MET A 35 20.15 11.31 -10.96
CA MET A 35 19.79 12.68 -10.57
C MET A 35 20.67 13.20 -9.44
N ALA A 36 20.83 12.44 -8.36
CA ALA A 36 21.65 12.83 -7.22
C ALA A 36 23.13 13.00 -7.58
N LEU A 37 23.69 12.09 -8.40
CA LEU A 37 25.06 12.18 -8.90
C LEU A 37 25.25 13.41 -9.80
N HIS A 38 24.28 13.71 -10.68
CA HIS A 38 24.33 14.89 -11.53
C HIS A 38 24.41 16.18 -10.70
N GLU A 39 23.58 16.29 -9.65
CA GLU A 39 23.62 17.42 -8.72
C GLU A 39 24.94 17.48 -7.94
N ALA A 40 25.47 16.34 -7.50
CA ALA A 40 26.73 16.27 -6.78
C ALA A 40 27.90 16.78 -7.65
N ILE A 41 28.00 16.32 -8.90
CA ILE A 41 29.06 16.75 -9.84
C ILE A 41 28.96 18.26 -10.12
N ARG A 42 27.74 18.79 -10.26
CA ARG A 42 27.52 20.24 -10.44
C ARG A 42 27.99 21.08 -9.25
N ASN A 43 28.03 20.50 -8.06
CA ASN A 43 28.50 21.13 -6.83
C ASN A 43 29.99 20.86 -6.56
N GLY A 44 30.73 20.35 -7.54
CA GLY A 44 32.18 20.11 -7.42
C GLY A 44 32.55 18.83 -6.68
N LEU A 45 31.57 17.97 -6.39
CA LEU A 45 31.79 16.66 -5.79
C LEU A 45 32.13 15.63 -6.87
N THR A 46 32.61 14.47 -6.41
CA THR A 46 32.94 13.35 -7.27
C THR A 46 32.03 12.16 -7.00
N LYS A 47 32.00 11.19 -7.91
CA LYS A 47 31.29 9.91 -7.71
C LYS A 47 31.80 9.10 -6.50
N LYS A 48 32.90 9.51 -5.87
CA LYS A 48 33.44 8.86 -4.66
C LYS A 48 32.78 9.39 -3.38
N ASP A 49 32.11 10.54 -3.44
CA ASP A 49 31.46 11.19 -2.31
C ASP A 49 30.07 10.55 -2.05
N GLY A 50 30.08 9.23 -1.81
CA GLY A 50 28.89 8.39 -1.75
C GLY A 50 27.88 8.87 -0.69
N ALA A 51 28.35 9.27 0.49
CA ALA A 51 27.47 9.77 1.56
C ALA A 51 26.68 11.02 1.13
N GLU A 52 27.34 11.93 0.44
CA GLU A 52 26.72 13.18 -0.04
C GLU A 52 25.76 12.91 -1.21
N ILE A 53 26.08 11.94 -2.08
CA ILE A 53 25.16 11.48 -3.12
C ILE A 53 23.92 10.83 -2.48
N THR A 54 24.10 9.95 -1.50
CA THR A 54 22.99 9.32 -0.78
C THR A 54 22.11 10.35 -0.09
N TYR A 55 22.69 11.35 0.58
CA TYR A 55 21.92 12.42 1.22
C TYR A 55 21.05 13.19 0.21
N ARG A 56 21.55 13.40 -1.02
CA ARG A 56 20.80 14.05 -2.12
C ARG A 56 19.69 13.19 -2.71
N MET A 57 19.68 11.89 -2.40
CA MET A 57 18.60 10.99 -2.79
C MET A 57 17.41 11.06 -1.82
N TRP A 58 17.61 11.56 -0.60
CA TRP A 58 16.58 11.62 0.44
C TRP A 58 15.67 12.85 0.28
N ASN A 59 14.50 12.80 0.94
CA ASN A 59 13.53 13.89 1.05
C ASN A 59 13.17 14.57 -0.27
N ARG A 60 12.88 13.77 -1.30
CA ARG A 60 12.55 14.29 -2.64
C ARG A 60 11.53 13.42 -3.35
N THR A 61 10.89 14.04 -4.32
CA THR A 61 9.90 13.39 -5.17
C THR A 61 10.34 13.47 -6.63
N PHE A 62 10.19 12.37 -7.38
CA PHE A 62 10.51 12.29 -8.80
C PHE A 62 9.54 11.36 -9.53
N GLU A 63 9.54 11.40 -10.86
CA GLU A 63 8.71 10.52 -11.68
C GLU A 63 9.46 9.24 -12.02
N GLY A 64 8.94 8.10 -11.54
CA GLY A 64 9.44 6.76 -11.85
C GLY A 64 8.70 6.12 -13.02
N ILE A 65 9.04 4.88 -13.35
CA ILE A 65 8.42 4.16 -14.49
C ILE A 65 6.94 3.83 -14.25
N ALA A 66 6.56 3.62 -12.98
CA ALA A 66 5.22 3.26 -12.56
C ALA A 66 4.45 4.41 -11.90
N GLY A 67 4.97 5.64 -12.04
CA GLY A 67 4.41 6.85 -11.46
C GLY A 67 5.34 7.50 -10.45
N GLN A 68 4.77 8.43 -9.68
CA GLN A 68 5.53 9.25 -8.74
C GLN A 68 6.16 8.44 -7.61
N VAL A 69 7.43 8.73 -7.33
CA VAL A 69 8.22 8.15 -6.24
C VAL A 69 8.61 9.26 -5.28
N SER A 70 8.28 9.09 -4.00
CA SER A 70 8.69 10.03 -2.95
C SER A 70 9.56 9.33 -1.92
N MET A 71 10.71 9.91 -1.63
CA MET A 71 11.64 9.47 -0.59
C MET A 71 11.45 10.35 0.64
N ASP A 72 11.40 9.74 1.83
CA ASP A 72 11.32 10.46 3.09
C ASP A 72 12.70 11.01 3.53
N ILE A 73 12.73 11.65 4.70
CA ILE A 73 13.95 12.23 5.27
C ILE A 73 14.99 11.19 5.71
N ASN A 74 14.58 9.94 5.89
CA ASN A 74 15.46 8.83 6.27
C ASN A 74 15.98 8.07 5.05
N GLY A 75 15.47 8.38 3.86
CA GLY A 75 15.83 7.71 2.61
C GLY A 75 14.95 6.50 2.27
N ASP A 76 13.80 6.35 2.93
CA ASP A 76 12.83 5.30 2.66
C ASP A 76 11.75 5.80 1.69
N ARG A 77 11.27 4.93 0.80
CA ARG A 77 10.21 5.27 -0.16
C ARG A 77 8.85 5.27 0.55
N TYR A 78 8.06 6.32 0.35
CA TYR A 78 6.64 6.32 0.72
C TYR A 78 5.90 5.26 -0.11
N GLY A 79 5.24 4.33 0.58
CA GLY A 79 4.44 3.28 -0.05
C GLY A 79 3.03 3.78 -0.36
N ASP A 80 2.65 3.72 -1.63
CA ASP A 80 1.26 3.87 -2.06
C ASP A 80 0.67 2.47 -2.29
N PHE A 81 -0.53 2.23 -1.77
CA PHE A 81 -1.16 0.91 -1.79
C PHE A 81 -2.59 1.00 -2.27
N SER A 82 -3.05 -0.05 -2.95
CA SER A 82 -4.45 -0.22 -3.32
C SER A 82 -5.02 -1.44 -2.62
N VAL A 83 -6.24 -1.32 -2.11
CA VAL A 83 -7.02 -2.45 -1.60
C VAL A 83 -8.02 -2.83 -2.67
N MET A 84 -7.91 -4.06 -3.15
CA MET A 84 -8.89 -4.67 -4.03
C MET A 84 -9.85 -5.55 -3.23
N SER A 85 -11.12 -5.49 -3.59
CA SER A 85 -12.17 -6.33 -3.04
C SER A 85 -13.00 -6.92 -4.17
N MET A 86 -13.53 -8.12 -3.93
CA MET A 86 -14.52 -8.71 -4.82
C MET A 86 -15.84 -7.94 -4.72
N THR A 87 -16.16 -7.16 -5.74
CA THR A 87 -17.39 -6.34 -5.79
C THR A 87 -18.58 -7.11 -6.36
N ASN A 88 -18.33 -8.11 -7.20
CA ASN A 88 -19.32 -9.06 -7.70
C ASN A 88 -18.89 -10.51 -7.38
N THR A 89 -19.59 -11.15 -6.45
CA THR A 89 -19.29 -12.52 -6.00
C THR A 89 -19.73 -13.60 -6.97
N GLU A 90 -20.79 -13.37 -7.76
CA GLU A 90 -21.27 -14.34 -8.75
C GLU A 90 -20.33 -14.42 -9.95
N ALA A 91 -19.80 -13.26 -10.39
CA ALA A 91 -18.84 -13.17 -11.48
C ALA A 91 -17.38 -13.34 -11.03
N GLY A 92 -17.10 -13.26 -9.72
CA GLY A 92 -15.74 -13.28 -9.18
C GLY A 92 -14.91 -12.03 -9.51
N THR A 93 -15.56 -10.90 -9.78
CA THR A 93 -14.89 -9.66 -10.22
C THR A 93 -14.30 -8.91 -9.03
N TYR A 94 -13.03 -8.54 -9.14
CA TYR A 94 -12.31 -7.71 -8.18
C TYR A 94 -12.08 -6.31 -8.73
N GLU A 95 -12.28 -5.32 -7.88
CA GLU A 95 -12.05 -3.92 -8.20
C GLU A 95 -11.29 -3.26 -7.07
N THR A 96 -10.53 -2.22 -7.38
CA THR A 96 -9.93 -1.36 -6.36
C THR A 96 -11.04 -0.60 -5.64
N VAL A 97 -11.07 -0.71 -4.32
CA VAL A 97 -12.09 -0.07 -3.47
C VAL A 97 -11.52 0.99 -2.55
N CYS A 98 -10.20 1.01 -2.35
CA CYS A 98 -9.53 2.02 -1.55
C CYS A 98 -8.08 2.21 -2.00
N ASN A 99 -7.62 3.46 -2.05
CA ASN A 99 -6.21 3.80 -2.22
C ASN A 99 -5.67 4.38 -0.91
N TYR A 100 -4.44 4.03 -0.55
CA TYR A 100 -3.67 4.70 0.48
C TYR A 100 -2.50 5.42 -0.18
N TYR A 101 -2.38 6.71 0.11
CA TYR A 101 -1.26 7.54 -0.35
C TYR A 101 -0.30 7.79 0.81
N GLY A 102 0.90 7.21 0.74
CA GLY A 102 1.88 7.23 1.81
C GLY A 102 2.35 8.64 2.16
N VAL A 103 2.56 9.48 1.15
CA VAL A 103 3.01 10.88 1.35
C VAL A 103 1.97 11.71 2.12
N LYS A 104 0.67 11.44 1.88
CA LYS A 104 -0.43 12.18 2.52
C LYS A 104 -0.97 11.49 3.77
N GLU A 105 -0.47 10.27 4.05
CA GLU A 105 -0.98 9.37 5.09
C GLU A 105 -2.51 9.25 5.08
N SER A 106 -3.09 9.23 3.88
CA SER A 106 -4.53 9.38 3.70
C SER A 106 -5.12 8.26 2.87
N PHE A 107 -6.31 7.82 3.27
CA PHE A 107 -7.13 6.88 2.52
C PHE A 107 -8.09 7.62 1.59
N GLN A 108 -8.20 7.14 0.37
CA GLN A 108 -9.21 7.54 -0.60
C GLN A 108 -10.12 6.35 -0.87
N MET A 109 -11.36 6.45 -0.38
CA MET A 109 -12.39 5.45 -0.63
C MET A 109 -12.95 5.62 -2.04
N LEU A 110 -13.09 4.51 -2.77
CA LEU A 110 -13.66 4.49 -4.12
C LEU A 110 -15.12 4.00 -4.07
N PRO A 111 -15.95 4.28 -5.09
CA PRO A 111 -17.38 3.95 -5.07
C PRO A 111 -17.72 2.48 -4.80
N GLY A 112 -16.83 1.54 -5.11
CA GLY A 112 -17.01 0.11 -4.84
C GLY A 112 -16.81 -0.31 -3.36
N PHE A 113 -16.39 0.61 -2.49
CA PHE A 113 -16.16 0.29 -1.08
C PHE A 113 -17.45 0.02 -0.31
N LYS A 114 -17.52 -1.17 0.30
CA LYS A 114 -18.64 -1.59 1.16
C LYS A 114 -18.15 -1.72 2.61
N PRO A 115 -18.47 -0.78 3.51
CA PRO A 115 -17.97 -0.77 4.89
C PRO A 115 -18.27 -2.06 5.66
N ASP A 116 -19.44 -2.67 5.43
CA ASP A 116 -19.85 -3.90 6.10
C ASP A 116 -18.89 -5.08 5.84
N HIS A 117 -18.17 -5.07 4.71
CA HIS A 117 -17.18 -6.09 4.41
C HIS A 117 -15.88 -5.92 5.21
N PHE A 118 -15.62 -4.72 5.74
CA PHE A 118 -14.38 -4.39 6.47
C PHE A 118 -14.59 -4.28 7.99
N THR A 119 -15.83 -4.35 8.46
CA THR A 119 -16.15 -4.39 9.89
C THR A 119 -16.19 -5.83 10.40
N LEU A 120 -15.44 -6.13 11.45
CA LEU A 120 -15.56 -7.38 12.20
C LEU A 120 -16.91 -7.41 12.95
N ARG A 121 -18.00 -7.79 12.27
CA ARG A 121 -19.26 -8.14 12.94
C ARG A 121 -19.17 -9.61 13.38
N GLY A 122 -18.43 -9.90 14.45
CA GLY A 122 -18.27 -11.30 14.85
C GLY A 122 -17.46 -11.64 16.10
N LEU A 123 -16.95 -10.68 16.89
CA LEU A 123 -16.65 -11.01 18.28
C LEU A 123 -17.98 -11.08 19.02
N HIS A 124 -18.57 -12.28 19.04
CA HIS A 124 -19.50 -12.65 20.10
C HIS A 124 -18.75 -12.40 21.41
N ARG A 125 -19.01 -11.24 22.04
CA ARG A 125 -18.72 -11.07 23.46
C ARG A 125 -19.52 -12.17 24.12
N VAL A 126 -18.86 -13.27 24.47
CA VAL A 126 -19.42 -14.26 25.39
C VAL A 126 -19.77 -13.45 26.63
N SER A 127 -21.06 -13.16 26.80
CA SER A 127 -21.52 -12.57 28.04
C SER A 127 -21.29 -13.64 29.10
N HIS A 128 -20.71 -13.25 30.23
CA HIS A 128 -20.40 -14.15 31.35
C HIS A 128 -21.65 -14.80 31.99
N ALA A 129 -22.84 -14.69 31.38
CA ALA A 129 -24.10 -15.24 31.84
C ALA A 129 -24.37 -16.69 31.36
N ASP A 130 -23.58 -17.23 30.42
CA ASP A 130 -23.85 -18.56 29.82
C ASP A 130 -22.97 -19.69 30.40
N LEU A 131 -22.58 -19.61 31.68
CA LEU A 131 -22.05 -20.77 32.38
C LEU A 131 -23.21 -21.52 33.06
N PRO A 132 -23.48 -22.79 32.72
CA PRO A 132 -24.46 -23.57 33.44
C PRO A 132 -23.99 -23.79 34.88
N ASP A 133 -24.90 -23.53 35.83
CA ASP A 133 -24.70 -23.84 37.24
C ASP A 133 -24.43 -25.35 37.36
N LYS A 134 -23.24 -25.70 37.85
CA LYS A 134 -22.86 -27.09 38.07
C LYS A 134 -23.54 -27.56 39.35
N SER A 135 -24.61 -28.34 39.19
CA SER A 135 -25.09 -29.25 40.24
C SER A 135 -24.10 -30.38 40.48
#